data_AF-X0Z5P2-F1
#
_entry.id   AF-X0Z5P2-F1
#
_cell.length_a   1.000
_cell.length_b   1.000
_cell.length_c   1.000
_cell.angle_alpha   90.00
_cell.angle_beta   90.00
_cell.angle_gamma   90.00
#
_symmetry.space_group_name_H-M   'P 1'
#
loop_
_entity.id
_entity.type
_entity.pdbx_description
1 polymer ?
#
loop_
_entity_poly.entity_id
_entity_poly.type
_entity_poly.pdbx_seq_one_letter_code
_entity_poly.pdbx_strand_id
1 'polypeptide(L)'
;MEDFRPKAITRSLVEKQDIIIGMERYQLTKIRNKFKDLKEILKGKLYTLKEFNGAEKKDFNIPDPYKTGKKRYFEILEIVEKQAELLVQKVKNINQIK
;
A
#
# COMPACT_ATOMS: atom_id res chain seq x y z
N MET A 1 -7.66 -17.25 4.99
CA MET A 1 -6.98 -16.25 5.85
C MET A 1 -6.26 -16.88 7.04
N GLU A 2 -6.35 -18.20 7.26
CA GLU A 2 -5.84 -18.85 8.49
C GLU A 2 -4.30 -18.78 8.65
N ASP A 3 -3.55 -18.57 7.56
CA ASP A 3 -2.08 -18.49 7.60
C ASP A 3 -1.51 -17.06 7.76
N PHE A 4 -2.36 -16.03 7.77
CA PHE A 4 -1.87 -14.66 7.89
C PHE A 4 -1.54 -14.32 9.35
N ARG A 5 -0.27 -14.01 9.62
CA ARG A 5 0.19 -13.50 10.91
C ARG A 5 0.68 -12.06 10.76
N PRO A 6 0.25 -11.12 11.63
CA PRO A 6 0.81 -9.78 11.65
C PRO A 6 2.33 -9.82 11.82
N LYS A 7 3.04 -8.98 11.06
CA LYS A 7 4.50 -8.86 11.11
C LYS A 7 4.89 -7.40 11.25
N ALA A 8 5.92 -7.14 12.04
CA ALA A 8 6.51 -5.82 12.12
C ALA A 8 7.28 -5.50 10.83
N ILE A 9 7.22 -4.24 10.38
CA ILE A 9 8.05 -3.76 9.27
C ILE A 9 9.48 -3.62 9.77
N THR A 10 10.38 -4.40 9.17
CA THR A 10 11.83 -4.44 9.44
C THR A 10 12.63 -3.72 8.36
N ARG A 11 13.87 -3.36 8.67
CA ARG A 11 14.82 -2.75 7.72
C ARG A 11 15.04 -3.63 6.48
N SER A 12 15.36 -4.91 6.71
CA SER A 12 15.61 -5.88 5.64
C SER A 12 14.43 -6.05 4.69
N LEU A 13 13.19 -5.98 5.22
CA LEU A 13 11.99 -6.05 4.41
C LEU A 13 11.91 -4.84 3.46
N VAL A 14 12.16 -3.63 4.00
CA VAL A 14 12.12 -2.37 3.24
C VAL A 14 13.17 -2.35 2.14
N GLU A 15 14.40 -2.77 2.43
CA GLU A 15 15.50 -2.78 1.47
C GLU A 15 15.24 -3.76 0.32
N LYS A 16 14.61 -4.91 0.61
CA LYS A 16 14.32 -5.97 -0.36
C LYS A 16 13.21 -5.63 -1.36
N GLN A 17 12.26 -4.76 -1.02
CA GLN A 17 11.11 -4.51 -1.89
C GLN A 17 11.42 -3.50 -3.01
N ASP A 18 10.88 -3.74 -4.20
CA ASP A 18 10.86 -2.79 -5.31
C ASP A 18 9.81 -1.69 -5.08
N ILE A 19 8.65 -2.08 -4.56
CA ILE A 19 7.50 -1.20 -4.31
C ILE A 19 6.90 -1.56 -2.94
N ILE A 20 6.54 -0.53 -2.17
CA ILE A 20 5.87 -0.66 -0.87
C ILE A 20 4.55 0.09 -0.95
N ILE A 21 3.46 -0.65 -0.74
CA ILE A 21 2.09 -0.14 -0.83
C ILE A 21 1.50 0.00 0.58
N GLY A 22 1.02 1.20 0.90
CA GLY A 22 0.24 1.48 2.10
C GLY A 22 -1.25 1.67 1.80
N MET A 23 -2.09 1.54 2.82
CA MET A 23 -3.52 1.87 2.71
C MET A 23 -3.78 3.35 2.92
N GLU A 24 -2.99 3.99 3.79
CA GLU A 24 -3.12 5.42 4.11
C GLU A 24 -1.77 6.14 4.09
N ARG A 25 -1.80 7.42 3.72
CA ARG A 25 -0.58 8.27 3.61
C ARG A 25 0.21 8.35 4.90
N TYR A 26 -0.46 8.38 6.06
CA TYR A 26 0.25 8.47 7.34
C TYR A 26 1.14 7.24 7.58
N GLN A 27 0.76 6.06 7.07
CA GLN A 27 1.55 4.83 7.22
C GLN A 27 2.88 4.95 6.46
N LEU A 28 2.84 5.51 5.25
CA LEU A 28 4.03 5.80 4.45
C LEU A 28 4.94 6.83 5.12
N THR A 29 4.35 7.87 5.71
CA THR A 29 5.08 8.86 6.52
C THR A 29 5.77 8.20 7.72
N LYS A 30 5.08 7.27 8.42
CA LYS A 30 5.68 6.49 9.51
C LYS A 30 6.87 5.64 9.03
N ILE A 31 6.76 4.97 7.88
CA ILE A 31 7.87 4.21 7.29
C ILE A 31 9.06 5.13 6.99
N ARG A 32 8.82 6.25 6.29
CA ARG A 32 9.87 7.23 5.95
C ARG A 32 10.56 7.79 7.19
N ASN A 33 9.80 8.07 8.26
CA ASN A 33 10.33 8.61 9.50
C ASN A 33 11.05 7.56 10.35
N LYS A 34 10.63 6.29 10.29
CA LYS A 34 11.28 5.19 11.01
C LYS A 34 12.60 4.78 10.36
N PHE A 35 12.68 4.81 9.03
CA PHE A 35 13.84 4.37 8.24
C PHE A 35 14.45 5.56 7.48
N LYS A 36 14.71 6.67 8.18
CA LYS A 36 15.25 7.91 7.59
C LYS A 36 16.61 7.71 6.94
N ASP A 37 17.41 6.80 7.47
CA ASP A 37 18.70 6.39 6.95
C ASP A 37 18.59 5.68 5.58
N LEU A 38 17.42 5.10 5.26
CA LEU A 38 17.12 4.49 3.97
C LEU A 38 16.46 5.45 2.97
N LYS A 39 16.58 6.77 3.17
CA LYS A 39 15.88 7.78 2.35
C LYS A 39 16.08 7.58 0.84
N GLU A 40 17.30 7.32 0.41
CA GLU A 40 17.60 7.12 -1.02
C GLU A 40 17.00 5.81 -1.55
N ILE A 41 17.04 4.73 -0.77
CA ILE A 41 16.41 3.45 -1.12
C ILE A 41 14.89 3.59 -1.22
N LEU A 42 14.28 4.41 -0.36
CA LEU A 42 12.83 4.63 -0.33
C LEU A 42 12.33 5.58 -1.43
N LYS A 43 13.22 6.28 -2.13
CA LYS A 43 12.86 7.26 -3.16
C LYS A 43 12.14 6.56 -4.31
N GLY A 44 10.91 6.97 -4.58
CA GLY A 44 10.09 6.38 -5.65
C GLY A 44 9.56 4.97 -5.35
N LYS A 45 9.60 4.49 -4.10
CA LYS A 45 9.07 3.17 -3.72
C LYS A 45 7.78 3.19 -2.91
N LEU A 46 7.47 4.32 -2.27
CA LEU A 46 6.36 4.45 -1.32
C LEU A 46 5.13 5.04 -2.00
N TYR A 47 4.05 4.24 -2.08
CA TYR A 47 2.77 4.68 -2.65
C TYR A 47 1.62 4.21 -1.78
N THR A 48 0.52 4.98 -1.75
CA THR A 48 -0.75 4.36 -1.33
C THR A 48 -1.29 3.50 -2.47
N LEU A 49 -2.13 2.52 -2.15
CA LEU A 49 -2.71 1.65 -3.17
C LEU A 49 -3.42 2.44 -4.28
N LYS A 50 -4.25 3.43 -3.89
CA LYS A 50 -4.95 4.32 -4.82
C LYS A 50 -4.02 5.27 -5.58
N GLU A 51 -3.03 5.85 -4.91
CA GLU A 51 -2.01 6.70 -5.57
C GLU A 51 -1.23 5.92 -6.63
N PHE A 52 -0.82 4.69 -6.32
CA PHE A 52 -0.14 3.82 -7.27
C PHE A 52 -1.01 3.56 -8.50
N ASN A 53 -2.32 3.40 -8.31
CA ASN A 53 -3.29 3.20 -9.40
C ASN A 53 -3.67 4.49 -10.14
N GLY A 54 -3.18 5.66 -9.72
CA GLY A 54 -3.40 6.94 -10.41
C GLY A 54 -4.56 7.78 -9.89
N ALA A 55 -5.03 7.54 -8.66
CA ALA A 55 -6.03 8.39 -8.03
C ALA A 55 -5.54 9.85 -7.88
N GLU A 56 -6.46 10.79 -7.67
CA GLU A 56 -6.12 12.18 -7.33
C GLU A 56 -5.77 12.33 -5.84
N LYS A 57 -5.02 13.38 -5.46
CA LYS A 57 -4.50 13.60 -4.09
C LYS A 57 -5.54 13.50 -2.96
N LYS A 58 -6.78 13.89 -3.25
CA LYS A 58 -7.92 13.87 -2.31
C LYS A 58 -8.47 12.46 -2.03
N ASP A 59 -8.10 11.46 -2.85
CA ASP A 59 -8.59 10.09 -2.76
C ASP A 59 -7.46 9.05 -2.57
N PHE A 60 -6.37 9.42 -1.91
CA PHE A 60 -5.24 8.49 -1.72
C PHE A 60 -5.48 7.42 -0.65
N ASN A 61 -6.36 7.68 0.32
CA ASN A 61 -6.51 6.82 1.48
C ASN A 61 -7.64 5.80 1.29
N ILE A 62 -7.38 4.56 1.70
CA ILE A 62 -8.40 3.57 2.02
C ILE A 62 -8.52 3.53 3.54
N PRO A 63 -9.70 3.84 4.11
CA PRO A 63 -9.86 3.95 5.56
C PRO A 63 -9.72 2.59 6.25
N ASP A 64 -9.22 2.61 7.48
CA ASP A 64 -9.11 1.43 8.33
C ASP A 64 -10.51 0.86 8.68
N PRO A 65 -10.80 -0.42 8.40
CA PRO A 65 -12.06 -1.05 8.74
C PRO A 65 -12.16 -1.46 10.22
N TYR A 66 -11.10 -1.31 11.02
CA TYR A 66 -11.09 -1.70 12.43
C TYR A 66 -12.17 -0.97 13.24
N LYS A 67 -12.90 -1.75 14.06
CA LYS A 67 -14.05 -1.27 14.87
C LYS A 67 -15.17 -0.61 14.06
N THR A 68 -15.24 -0.85 12.75
CA THR A 68 -16.38 -0.44 11.93
C THR A 68 -17.49 -1.50 11.95
N GLY A 69 -18.72 -1.10 11.63
CA GLY A 69 -19.83 -2.05 11.48
C GLY A 69 -19.67 -2.93 10.24
N LYS A 70 -20.33 -4.10 10.23
CA LYS A 70 -20.26 -5.10 9.14
C LYS A 70 -20.44 -4.47 7.76
N LYS A 71 -21.44 -3.61 7.58
CA LYS A 71 -21.69 -2.92 6.30
C LYS A 71 -20.46 -2.14 5.83
N ARG A 72 -19.89 -1.31 6.71
CA ARG A 72 -18.73 -0.46 6.38
C ARG A 72 -17.48 -1.28 6.11
N TYR A 73 -17.29 -2.38 6.84
CA TYR A 73 -16.21 -3.33 6.56
C TYR A 73 -16.27 -3.84 5.12
N PHE A 74 -17.43 -4.30 4.65
CA PHE A 74 -17.60 -4.82 3.29
C PHE A 74 -17.44 -3.73 2.22
N GLU A 75 -17.95 -2.52 2.45
CA GLU A 75 -17.70 -1.39 1.54
C GLU A 75 -16.18 -1.11 1.37
N ILE A 76 -15.41 -1.19 2.47
CA ILE A 76 -13.96 -1.00 2.42
C ILE A 76 -13.29 -2.17 1.72
N LEU A 77 -13.74 -3.41 1.97
CA LEU A 77 -13.22 -4.60 1.31
C LEU A 77 -13.38 -4.54 -0.20
N GLU A 78 -14.55 -4.15 -0.71
CA GLU A 78 -14.80 -3.98 -2.15
C GLU A 78 -13.84 -2.95 -2.78
N ILE A 79 -13.54 -1.86 -2.06
CA ILE A 79 -12.56 -0.87 -2.51
C ILE A 79 -11.16 -1.50 -2.58
N VAL A 80 -10.75 -2.28 -1.57
CA VAL A 80 -9.44 -2.95 -1.55
C VAL A 80 -9.33 -3.95 -2.69
N GLU A 81 -10.35 -4.78 -2.91
CA GLU A 81 -10.36 -5.81 -3.97
C GLU A 81 -10.19 -5.17 -5.35
N LYS A 82 -11.04 -4.19 -5.68
CA LYS A 82 -10.97 -3.47 -6.96
C LYS A 82 -9.59 -2.84 -7.18
N GLN A 83 -9.02 -2.23 -6.14
CA GLN A 83 -7.73 -1.57 -6.25
C GLN A 83 -6.55 -2.55 -6.32
N ALA A 84 -6.65 -3.71 -5.67
CA ALA A 84 -5.65 -4.76 -5.79
C ALA A 84 -5.59 -5.34 -7.20
N GLU A 85 -6.75 -5.55 -7.84
CA GLU A 85 -6.82 -5.96 -9.25
C GLU A 85 -6.15 -4.96 -10.18
N LEU A 86 -6.47 -3.67 -10.03
CA LEU A 86 -5.86 -2.59 -10.80
C LEU A 86 -4.35 -2.53 -10.62
N LEU A 87 -3.86 -2.76 -9.40
CA LEU A 87 -2.42 -2.80 -9.12
C LEU A 87 -1.76 -3.93 -9.91
N VAL A 88 -2.34 -5.14 -9.88
CA VAL A 88 -1.78 -6.30 -10.60
C VAL A 88 -1.74 -6.03 -12.10
N GLN A 89 -2.82 -5.47 -12.67
CA GLN A 89 -2.86 -5.12 -14.09
C GLN A 89 -1.81 -4.06 -14.44
N LYS A 90 -1.67 -3.03 -13.59
CA LYS A 90 -0.67 -1.97 -13.80
C LYS A 90 0.76 -2.52 -13.75
N VAL A 91 1.07 -3.40 -12.80
CA VAL A 91 2.38 -4.06 -12.70
C VAL A 91 2.64 -4.94 -13.92
N LYS A 92 1.66 -5.70 -14.39
CA LYS A 92 1.78 -6.49 -15.63
C LYS A 92 2.11 -5.61 -16.83
N ASN A 93 1.39 -4.51 -17.02
CA ASN A 93 1.63 -3.58 -18.13
C ASN A 93 3.03 -2.96 -18.06
N ILE A 94 3.48 -2.54 -16.88
CA ILE A 94 4.85 -2.02 -16.68
C ILE A 94 5.91 -3.06 -17.08
N ASN A 95 5.66 -4.34 -16.77
CA ASN A 95 6.60 -5.43 -17.06
C ASN A 95 6.52 -5.95 -18.50
N GLN A 96 5.44 -5.72 -19.23
CA GLN A 96 5.31 -6.06 -20.67
C GLN A 96 5.93 -5.01 -21.59
N ILE A 97 6.11 -3.78 -21.09
CA ILE A 97 6.78 -2.68 -21.81
C ILE A 97 8.32 -2.81 -21.72
N LYS A 98 8.83 -3.69 -20.86
CA LYS A 98 10.25 -4.06 -20.77
C LYS A 98 10.58 -5.22 -21.69
#